data_AF-A0A8W8KM53-F1
#
_entry.id   AF-A0A8W8KM53-F1
#
_cell.length_a   1.000
_cell.length_b   1.000
_cell.length_c   1.000
_cell.angle_alpha   90.00
_cell.angle_beta   90.00
_cell.angle_gamma   90.00
#
_symmetry.space_group_name_H-M   'P 1'
#
loop_
_entity.id
_entity.type
_entity.pdbx_description
1 polymer ?
#
loop_
_entity_poly.entity_id
_entity_poly.type
_entity_poly.pdbx_seq_one_letter_code
_entity_poly.pdbx_strand_id
1 'polypeptide(L)'
;MATKVAPELLKDVCAEHNLTHVKTEEKNPLPSAEAIAQEKTEEELKSGIEQFDKDQLRPQKTEEKNPLPDKDDIVKEKQEQEVKKEIVSFPRSKLRRANTEEKISLPSSEAIQQEKREVNIRKSLTEFEKGNLKHVKTEEKNPLPDATVIGQEKKEVELRSEISDFDKSKLSHADTQEKNPLPPAEAIQMEKKIEQHIKGIENFKKDDLKHAETQIRERLPSKEDIALEKASGDK
;
A
#
# COMPACT_ATOMS: atom_id res chain seq x y z
N MET A 1 7.87 30.79 -12.55
CA MET A 1 6.46 30.61 -12.99
C MET A 1 5.58 30.96 -11.80
N ALA A 2 4.99 32.15 -11.77
CA ALA A 2 4.04 32.54 -10.74
C ALA A 2 2.64 32.15 -11.23
N THR A 3 2.00 31.20 -10.54
CA THR A 3 0.64 30.75 -10.83
C THR A 3 -0.33 31.90 -10.55
N LYS A 4 -0.95 32.38 -11.62
CA LYS A 4 -1.93 33.47 -11.61
C LYS A 4 -3.19 32.97 -10.90
N VAL A 5 -3.37 33.34 -9.63
CA VAL A 5 -4.61 33.06 -8.88
C VAL A 5 -5.77 33.72 -9.63
N ALA A 6 -6.86 32.97 -9.84
CA ALA A 6 -8.01 33.46 -10.57
C ALA A 6 -8.60 34.69 -9.85
N PRO A 7 -8.86 35.80 -10.55
CA PRO A 7 -9.34 37.05 -9.93
C PRO A 7 -10.67 36.90 -9.16
N GLU A 8 -11.45 35.87 -9.49
CA GLU A 8 -12.69 35.50 -8.78
C GLU A 8 -12.42 35.07 -7.32
N LEU A 9 -11.38 34.26 -7.07
CA LEU A 9 -10.99 33.86 -5.71
C LEU A 9 -10.50 35.05 -4.88
N LEU A 10 -9.92 36.05 -5.54
CA LEU A 10 -9.46 37.28 -4.88
C LEU A 10 -10.64 38.17 -4.49
N LYS A 11 -11.73 38.17 -5.27
CA LYS A 11 -12.99 38.83 -4.88
C LYS A 11 -13.65 38.13 -3.71
N ASP A 12 -13.70 36.80 -3.72
CA ASP A 12 -14.36 36.03 -2.65
C ASP A 12 -13.65 36.23 -1.32
N VAL A 13 -12.31 36.15 -1.28
CA VAL A 13 -11.53 36.35 -0.03
C VAL A 13 -11.56 37.80 0.47
N CYS A 14 -11.67 38.78 -0.43
CA CYS A 14 -11.72 40.20 -0.07
C CYS A 14 -13.16 40.72 0.16
N ALA A 15 -14.19 39.91 -0.04
CA ALA A 15 -15.56 40.27 0.30
C ALA A 15 -15.77 40.27 1.82
N GLU A 16 -16.74 41.04 2.32
CA GLU A 16 -17.14 40.99 3.72
C GLU A 16 -17.73 39.61 4.04
N HIS A 17 -17.03 38.84 4.87
CA HIS A 17 -17.50 37.55 5.36
C HIS A 17 -18.24 37.75 6.67
N ASN A 18 -19.55 37.52 6.68
CA ASN A 18 -20.35 37.46 7.91
C ASN A 18 -20.08 36.15 8.64
N LEU A 19 -18.97 36.09 9.39
CA LEU A 19 -18.69 34.99 10.31
C LEU A 19 -19.68 35.07 11.48
N THR A 20 -20.29 33.94 11.84
CA THR A 20 -21.17 33.89 13.01
C THR A 20 -20.33 34.11 14.28
N HIS A 21 -20.73 35.06 15.12
CA HIS A 21 -20.07 35.27 16.40
C HIS A 21 -20.28 34.04 17.28
N VAL A 22 -19.21 33.28 17.53
CA VAL A 22 -19.23 32.21 18.54
C VAL A 22 -18.98 32.86 19.89
N LYS A 23 -19.93 32.73 20.82
CA LYS A 23 -19.79 33.19 22.20
C LYS A 23 -19.04 32.09 22.96
N THR A 24 -17.78 32.33 23.33
CA THR A 24 -17.02 31.39 24.15
C THR A 24 -17.44 31.54 25.61
N GLU A 25 -18.14 30.53 26.16
CA GLU A 25 -18.35 30.44 27.61
C GLU A 25 -17.15 29.74 28.25
N GLU A 26 -16.29 30.51 28.92
CA GLU A 26 -15.25 29.97 29.80
C GLU A 26 -15.93 29.36 31.03
N LYS A 27 -15.98 28.03 31.08
CA LYS A 27 -16.41 27.31 32.28
C LYS A 27 -15.28 27.43 33.29
N ASN A 28 -15.47 28.27 34.32
CA ASN A 28 -14.70 28.21 35.56
C ASN A 28 -15.47 27.35 36.57
N PRO A 29 -15.42 26.00 36.46
CA PRO A 29 -16.09 25.15 37.43
C PRO A 29 -15.47 25.41 38.81
N LEU A 30 -16.33 25.66 39.79
CA LEU A 30 -15.89 25.69 41.18
C LEU A 30 -15.31 24.31 41.55
N PRO A 31 -14.28 24.26 42.42
CA PRO A 31 -13.73 22.99 42.87
C PRO A 31 -14.85 22.13 43.48
N SER A 32 -14.82 20.83 43.19
CA SER A 32 -15.81 19.90 43.73
C SER A 32 -15.70 19.83 45.25
N ALA A 33 -16.80 19.48 45.93
CA ALA A 33 -16.79 19.29 47.37
C ALA A 33 -15.75 18.23 47.81
N GLU A 34 -15.50 17.23 46.96
CA GLU A 34 -14.47 16.21 47.18
C GLU A 34 -13.05 16.78 47.12
N ALA A 35 -12.75 17.65 46.14
CA ALA A 35 -11.45 18.29 46.02
C ALA A 35 -11.14 19.17 47.25
N ILE A 36 -12.14 19.93 47.72
CA ILE A 36 -12.00 20.77 48.92
C ILE A 36 -11.80 19.90 50.18
N ALA A 37 -12.51 18.77 50.28
CA ALA A 37 -12.33 17.86 51.40
C ALA A 37 -10.93 17.23 51.41
N GLN A 38 -10.43 16.79 50.26
CA GLN A 38 -9.09 16.24 50.12
C GLN A 38 -8.01 17.27 50.48
N GLU A 39 -8.12 18.50 49.96
CA GLU A 39 -7.18 19.58 50.28
C GLU A 39 -7.11 19.85 51.79
N LYS A 40 -8.27 19.89 52.46
CA LYS A 40 -8.34 20.06 53.92
C LYS A 40 -7.67 18.92 54.68
N THR A 41 -7.85 17.67 54.24
CA THR A 41 -7.17 16.52 54.87
C THR A 41 -5.65 16.56 54.66
N GLU A 42 -5.18 17.00 53.50
CA GLU A 42 -3.75 17.11 53.21
C GLU A 42 -3.10 18.22 54.06
N GLU A 43 -3.80 19.35 54.22
CA GLU A 43 -3.36 20.46 55.07
C GLU A 43 -3.28 20.04 56.56
N GLU A 44 -4.25 19.26 57.03
CA GLU A 44 -4.23 18.69 58.38
C GLU A 44 -3.06 17.71 58.58
N LEU A 45 -2.79 16.83 57.61
CA LEU A 45 -1.64 15.91 57.66
C LEU A 45 -0.31 16.65 57.63
N LYS A 46 -0.17 17.67 56.77
CA LYS A 46 1.05 18.50 56.68
C LYS A 46 1.33 19.21 57.99
N SER A 47 0.32 19.87 58.55
CA SER A 47 0.45 20.56 59.84
C SER A 47 0.79 19.60 60.97
N GLY A 48 0.19 18.40 60.99
CA GLY A 48 0.52 17.36 61.96
C GLY A 48 1.97 16.86 61.87
N ILE A 49 2.50 16.68 60.65
CA ILE A 49 3.91 16.29 60.44
C ILE A 49 4.87 17.43 60.79
N GLU A 50 4.52 18.68 60.48
CA GLU A 50 5.33 19.85 60.79
C GLU A 50 5.44 20.09 62.31
N GLN A 51 4.36 19.84 63.05
CA GLN A 51 4.32 19.93 64.50
C GLN A 51 4.79 18.65 65.21
N PHE A 52 5.20 17.62 64.46
CA PHE A 52 5.63 16.34 65.04
C PHE A 52 6.92 16.50 65.83
N ASP A 53 6.85 16.26 67.13
CA ASP A 53 7.98 16.29 68.03
C ASP A 53 8.83 15.01 67.89
N LYS A 54 10.01 15.15 67.31
CA LYS A 54 10.97 14.05 67.08
C LYS A 54 11.46 13.44 68.40
N ASP A 55 11.38 14.15 69.51
CA ASP A 55 11.80 13.64 70.83
C ASP A 55 10.82 12.60 71.38
N GLN A 56 9.63 12.47 70.77
CA GLN A 56 8.68 11.37 71.05
C GLN A 56 9.06 10.05 70.37
N LEU A 57 10.01 10.07 69.43
CA LEU A 57 10.50 8.84 68.81
C LEU A 57 11.37 8.07 69.80
N ARG A 58 11.12 6.77 69.92
CA ARG A 58 11.95 5.90 70.76
C ARG A 58 13.36 5.82 70.15
N PRO A 59 14.43 6.17 70.89
CA PRO A 59 15.79 6.04 70.38
C PRO A 59 16.11 4.56 70.13
N GLN A 60 16.53 4.24 68.92
CA GLN A 60 16.99 2.91 68.52
C GLN A 60 18.50 2.95 68.27
N LYS A 61 19.26 2.09 68.95
CA LYS A 61 20.70 1.97 68.76
C LYS A 61 20.98 1.15 67.50
N THR A 62 21.65 1.74 66.52
CA THR A 62 22.15 1.02 65.34
C THR A 62 23.51 0.40 65.66
N GLU A 63 23.64 -0.92 65.50
CA GLU A 63 24.93 -1.63 65.57
C GLU A 63 25.43 -1.97 64.17
N GLU A 64 26.54 -1.37 63.75
CA GLU A 64 27.27 -1.76 62.53
C GLU A 64 28.12 -2.99 62.85
N LYS A 65 27.78 -4.14 62.25
CA LYS A 65 28.59 -5.36 62.35
C LYS A 65 29.63 -5.33 61.23
N ASN A 66 30.89 -5.09 61.59
CA ASN A 66 32.03 -5.28 60.70
C ASN A 66 32.82 -6.52 61.17
N PRO A 67 32.33 -7.75 60.87
CA PRO A 67 32.98 -8.96 61.34
C PRO A 67 34.39 -9.04 60.74
N LEU A 68 35.35 -9.41 61.57
CA LEU A 68 36.69 -9.75 61.10
C LEU A 68 36.61 -11.01 60.21
N PRO A 69 37.50 -11.12 59.19
CA PRO A 69 37.61 -12.34 58.41
C PRO A 69 37.75 -13.55 59.33
N ASP A 70 36.98 -14.60 59.03
CA ASP A 70 37.05 -15.82 59.82
C ASP A 70 38.23 -16.70 59.37
N LYS A 71 38.38 -17.86 60.01
CA LYS A 71 39.49 -18.77 59.69
C LYS A 71 39.38 -19.32 58.27
N ASP A 72 38.17 -19.50 57.76
CA ASP A 72 37.93 -20.07 56.44
C ASP A 72 38.24 -19.03 55.36
N ASP A 73 37.90 -17.76 55.59
CA ASP A 73 38.28 -16.63 54.74
C ASP A 73 39.80 -16.54 54.56
N ILE A 74 40.55 -16.64 55.67
CA ILE A 74 42.02 -16.58 55.64
C ILE A 74 42.62 -17.77 54.91
N VAL A 75 42.07 -18.98 55.12
CA VAL A 75 42.54 -20.19 54.43
C VAL A 75 42.28 -20.09 52.93
N LYS A 76 41.09 -19.65 52.54
CA LYS A 76 40.70 -19.46 51.14
C LYS A 76 41.58 -18.42 50.45
N GLU A 77 41.80 -17.26 51.09
CA GLU A 77 42.67 -16.23 50.55
C GLU A 77 44.10 -16.75 50.35
N LYS A 78 44.63 -17.48 51.33
CA LYS A 78 45.97 -18.06 51.24
C LYS A 78 46.09 -19.04 50.07
N GLN A 79 45.09 -19.91 49.89
CA GLN A 79 45.03 -20.84 48.77
C GLN A 79 44.97 -20.09 47.42
N GLU A 80 44.15 -19.04 47.32
CA GLU A 80 44.05 -18.23 46.11
C GLU A 80 45.36 -17.52 45.77
N GLN A 81 46.04 -16.96 46.79
CA GLN A 81 47.35 -16.35 46.61
C GLN A 81 48.41 -17.36 46.14
N GLU A 82 48.35 -18.61 46.62
CA GLU A 82 49.25 -19.68 46.19
C GLU A 82 49.01 -20.06 44.73
N VAL A 83 47.75 -20.26 44.32
CA VAL A 83 47.37 -20.53 42.93
C VAL A 83 47.80 -19.37 42.01
N LYS A 84 47.60 -18.12 42.43
CA LYS A 84 48.03 -16.94 41.66
C LYS A 84 49.55 -16.94 41.46
N LYS A 85 50.32 -17.23 42.51
CA LYS A 85 51.78 -17.34 42.43
C LYS A 85 52.21 -18.48 41.50
N GLU A 86 51.54 -19.62 41.56
CA GLU A 86 51.83 -20.76 40.69
C GLU A 86 51.57 -20.41 39.21
N ILE A 87 50.44 -19.78 38.88
CA ILE A 87 50.12 -19.36 37.51
C ILE A 87 51.15 -18.36 36.98
N VAL A 88 51.53 -17.36 37.79
CA VAL A 88 52.51 -16.33 37.39
C VAL A 88 53.91 -16.93 37.20
N SER A 89 54.30 -17.88 38.06
CA SER A 89 55.61 -18.52 38.00
C SER A 89 55.66 -19.73 37.07
N PHE A 90 54.54 -20.12 36.46
CA PHE A 90 54.45 -21.33 35.65
C PHE A 90 55.35 -21.22 34.40
N PRO A 91 56.37 -22.09 34.26
CA PRO A 91 57.26 -22.04 33.12
C PRO A 91 56.55 -22.60 31.89
N ARG A 92 56.33 -21.75 30.88
CA ARG A 92 55.71 -22.14 29.60
C ARG A 92 56.44 -23.27 28.88
N SER A 93 57.72 -23.52 29.18
CA SER A 93 58.49 -24.65 28.67
C SER A 93 57.95 -26.02 29.12
N LYS A 94 57.14 -26.08 30.18
CA LYS A 94 56.43 -27.29 30.61
C LYS A 94 55.17 -27.58 29.78
N LEU A 95 54.72 -26.64 28.94
CA LEU A 95 53.62 -26.90 28.01
C LEU A 95 54.08 -27.88 26.94
N ARG A 96 53.29 -28.92 26.68
CA ARG A 96 53.54 -29.84 25.57
C ARG A 96 53.28 -29.11 24.26
N ARG A 97 54.12 -29.34 23.26
CA ARG A 97 53.85 -28.88 21.90
C ARG A 97 52.59 -29.57 21.37
N ALA A 98 51.61 -28.79 20.95
CA ALA A 98 50.45 -29.28 20.23
C ALA A 98 50.66 -29.01 18.73
N ASN A 99 50.41 -30.01 17.89
CA ASN A 99 50.34 -29.79 16.45
C ASN A 99 48.98 -29.18 16.12
N THR A 100 48.98 -27.94 15.61
CA THR A 100 47.74 -27.26 15.23
C THR A 100 47.62 -27.31 13.72
N GLU A 101 46.60 -28.02 13.22
CA GLU A 101 46.31 -28.06 11.78
C GLU A 101 45.47 -26.84 11.38
N GLU A 102 46.14 -25.81 10.85
CA GLU A 102 45.47 -24.67 10.24
C GLU A 102 45.13 -25.00 8.78
N LYS A 103 43.83 -25.02 8.44
CA LYS A 103 43.38 -25.25 7.07
C LYS A 103 43.61 -23.99 6.24
N ILE A 104 44.80 -23.86 5.66
CA ILE A 104 45.06 -22.87 4.60
C ILE A 104 44.49 -23.43 3.30
N SER A 105 43.29 -22.96 2.92
CA SER A 105 42.72 -23.30 1.62
C SER A 105 43.43 -22.51 0.52
N LEU A 106 44.06 -23.22 -0.41
CA LEU A 106 44.55 -22.61 -1.64
C LEU A 106 43.37 -22.08 -2.47
N PRO A 107 43.57 -20.99 -3.24
CA PRO A 107 42.55 -20.50 -4.16
C PRO A 107 42.13 -21.61 -5.13
N SER A 108 40.84 -21.67 -5.44
CA SER A 108 40.31 -22.67 -6.37
C SER A 108 40.84 -22.44 -7.79
N SER A 109 40.88 -23.50 -8.61
CA SER A 109 41.21 -23.38 -10.03
C SER A 109 40.33 -22.36 -10.75
N GLU A 110 39.05 -22.28 -10.38
CA GLU A 110 38.10 -21.30 -10.90
C GLU A 110 38.48 -19.87 -10.51
N ALA A 111 38.84 -19.62 -9.25
CA ALA A 111 39.28 -18.30 -8.80
C ALA A 111 40.52 -17.83 -9.57
N ILE A 112 41.49 -18.73 -9.78
CA ILE A 112 42.70 -18.42 -10.57
C ILE A 112 42.36 -18.13 -12.03
N GLN A 113 41.43 -18.88 -12.64
CA GLN A 113 41.00 -18.64 -14.02
C GLN A 113 40.23 -17.31 -14.16
N GLN A 114 39.38 -16.98 -13.20
CA GLN A 114 38.70 -15.69 -13.17
C GLN A 114 39.70 -14.55 -13.07
N GLU A 115 40.64 -14.62 -12.14
CA GLU A 115 41.67 -13.59 -11.98
C GLU A 115 42.50 -13.41 -13.26
N LYS A 116 42.92 -14.51 -13.91
CA LYS A 116 43.62 -14.45 -15.21
C LYS A 116 42.80 -13.76 -16.29
N ARG A 117 41.49 -14.04 -16.37
CA ARG A 117 40.59 -13.38 -17.33
C ARG A 117 40.49 -11.88 -17.06
N GLU A 118 40.30 -11.49 -15.80
CA GLU A 118 40.20 -10.08 -15.42
C GLU A 118 41.48 -9.31 -15.69
N VAL A 119 42.64 -9.89 -15.35
CA VAL A 119 43.95 -9.30 -15.63
C VAL A 119 44.14 -9.11 -17.14
N ASN A 120 43.75 -10.10 -17.95
CA ASN A 120 43.85 -9.99 -19.41
C ASN A 120 42.95 -8.88 -19.97
N ILE A 121 41.70 -8.79 -19.51
CA ILE A 121 40.77 -7.73 -19.93
C ILE A 121 41.32 -6.36 -19.55
N ARG A 122 41.80 -6.19 -18.31
CA ARG A 122 42.39 -4.93 -17.85
C ARG A 122 43.56 -4.53 -18.73
N LYS A 123 44.45 -5.48 -19.03
CA LYS A 123 45.59 -5.26 -19.92
C LYS A 123 45.15 -4.82 -21.31
N SER A 124 44.21 -5.54 -21.93
CA SER A 124 43.69 -5.20 -23.26
C SER A 124 43.03 -3.83 -23.31
N LEU A 125 42.36 -3.39 -22.24
CA LEU A 125 41.76 -2.06 -22.15
C LEU A 125 42.82 -0.96 -21.99
N THR A 126 43.86 -1.18 -21.20
CA THR A 126 44.96 -0.22 -21.05
C THR A 126 45.81 -0.11 -22.32
N GLU A 127 46.03 -1.22 -23.02
CA GLU A 127 46.79 -1.26 -24.28
C GLU A 127 45.92 -0.93 -25.50
N PHE A 128 44.63 -0.66 -25.30
CA PHE A 128 43.71 -0.32 -26.40
C PHE A 128 44.07 1.05 -27.00
N GLU A 129 44.71 1.03 -28.16
CA GLU A 129 45.00 2.22 -28.93
C GLU A 129 43.76 2.70 -29.68
N LYS A 130 43.13 3.76 -29.17
CA LYS A 130 41.99 4.44 -29.81
C LYS A 130 42.29 4.89 -31.25
N GLY A 131 43.57 5.13 -31.59
CA GLY A 131 44.01 5.48 -32.94
C GLY A 131 43.79 4.39 -34.00
N ASN A 132 43.61 3.12 -33.60
CA ASN A 132 43.30 2.02 -34.50
C ASN A 132 41.80 1.91 -34.83
N LEU A 133 40.94 2.74 -34.22
CA LEU A 133 39.54 2.83 -34.60
C LEU A 133 39.42 3.49 -35.98
N LYS A 134 38.69 2.85 -36.89
CA LYS A 134 38.37 3.46 -38.19
C LYS A 134 37.55 4.74 -37.95
N HIS A 135 38.03 5.85 -38.47
CA HIS A 135 37.25 7.08 -38.50
C HIS A 135 35.97 6.85 -39.33
N VAL A 136 34.82 6.93 -38.66
CA VAL A 136 33.52 6.98 -39.32
C VAL A 136 33.11 8.45 -39.40
N LYS A 137 33.00 8.97 -40.63
CA LYS A 137 32.39 10.28 -40.87
C LYS A 137 30.88 10.12 -40.80
N THR A 138 30.27 10.62 -39.74
CA THR A 138 28.81 10.68 -39.64
C THR A 138 28.30 11.78 -40.57
N GLU A 139 27.58 11.39 -41.63
CA GLU A 139 26.84 12.34 -42.48
C GLU A 139 25.36 12.35 -42.06
N GLU A 140 24.93 13.46 -41.49
CA GLU A 140 23.51 13.73 -41.26
C GLU A 140 22.85 14.08 -42.60
N LYS A 141 21.97 13.22 -43.10
CA LYS A 141 21.17 13.49 -44.28
C LYS A 141 19.94 14.30 -43.85
N ASN A 142 19.94 15.59 -44.15
CA ASN A 142 18.76 16.44 -44.01
C ASN A 142 18.27 16.82 -45.42
N PRO A 143 17.63 15.87 -46.16
CA PRO A 143 17.18 16.14 -47.52
C PRO A 143 16.12 17.24 -47.50
N LEU A 144 16.24 18.18 -48.44
CA LEU A 144 15.19 19.16 -48.66
C LEU A 144 13.90 18.46 -49.09
N PRO A 145 12.72 18.97 -48.70
CA PRO A 145 11.45 18.43 -49.17
C PRO A 145 11.42 18.46 -50.70
N ASP A 146 10.94 17.36 -51.28
CA ASP A 146 10.85 17.20 -52.73
C ASP A 146 9.64 17.96 -53.31
N ALA A 147 9.57 18.02 -54.64
CA ALA A 147 8.49 18.70 -55.34
C ALA A 147 7.11 18.11 -55.04
N THR A 148 7.02 16.84 -54.66
CA THR A 148 5.75 16.21 -54.27
C THR A 148 5.26 16.71 -52.93
N VAL A 149 6.14 16.79 -51.92
CA VAL A 149 5.80 17.32 -50.59
C VAL A 149 5.40 18.80 -50.70
N ILE A 150 6.17 19.60 -51.43
CA ILE A 150 5.86 21.02 -51.66
C ILE A 150 4.52 21.17 -52.41
N GLY A 151 4.24 20.29 -53.38
CA GLY A 151 2.99 20.31 -54.13
C GLY A 151 1.78 19.94 -53.28
N GLN A 152 1.92 18.99 -52.35
CA GLN A 152 0.87 18.63 -51.40
C GLN A 152 0.58 19.78 -50.43
N GLU A 153 1.61 20.40 -49.87
CA GLU A 153 1.47 21.53 -48.95
C GLU A 153 0.76 22.72 -49.62
N LYS A 154 1.12 23.04 -50.87
CA LYS A 154 0.43 24.09 -51.63
C LYS A 154 -1.07 23.81 -51.83
N LYS A 155 -1.42 22.57 -52.18
CA LYS A 155 -2.83 22.17 -52.34
C LYS A 155 -3.61 22.26 -51.02
N GLU A 156 -2.98 21.88 -49.92
CA GLU A 156 -3.62 21.99 -48.60
C GLU A 156 -3.86 23.45 -48.21
N VAL A 157 -2.86 24.32 -48.43
CA VAL A 157 -2.98 25.76 -48.17
C VAL A 157 -4.08 26.39 -49.02
N GLU A 158 -4.15 26.04 -50.31
CA GLU A 158 -5.19 26.52 -51.23
C GLU A 158 -6.59 26.05 -50.78
N LEU A 159 -6.75 24.76 -50.47
CA LEU A 159 -8.02 24.21 -49.95
C LEU A 159 -8.47 24.89 -48.66
N ARG A 160 -7.54 25.11 -47.71
CA ARG A 160 -7.84 25.80 -46.45
C ARG A 160 -8.30 27.24 -46.70
N SER A 161 -7.70 27.90 -47.68
CA SER A 161 -8.04 29.28 -48.05
C SER A 161 -9.43 29.32 -48.68
N GLU A 162 -9.74 28.43 -49.62
CA GLU A 162 -11.07 28.32 -50.26
C GLU A 162 -12.18 28.02 -49.25
N ILE A 163 -11.93 27.13 -48.28
CA ILE A 163 -12.90 26.83 -47.22
C ILE A 163 -13.08 28.03 -46.29
N SER A 164 -11.99 28.73 -45.95
CA SER A 164 -12.04 29.92 -45.09
C SER A 164 -12.83 31.06 -45.74
N ASP A 165 -12.65 31.27 -47.03
CA ASP A 165 -13.29 32.33 -47.80
C ASP A 165 -14.69 31.94 -48.32
N PHE A 166 -15.17 30.74 -47.99
CA PHE A 166 -16.46 30.24 -48.45
C PHE A 166 -17.62 31.03 -47.84
N ASP A 167 -18.33 31.75 -48.69
CA ASP A 167 -19.53 32.49 -48.34
C ASP A 167 -20.73 31.56 -48.11
N LYS A 168 -21.10 31.39 -46.83
CA LYS A 168 -22.23 30.57 -46.39
C LYS A 168 -23.58 31.02 -46.97
N SER A 169 -23.71 32.28 -47.42
CA SER A 169 -24.94 32.77 -48.03
C SER A 169 -25.23 32.12 -49.40
N LYS A 170 -24.22 31.48 -50.01
CA LYS A 170 -24.37 30.72 -51.26
C LYS A 170 -24.94 29.31 -51.05
N LEU A 171 -25.13 28.86 -49.80
CA LEU A 171 -25.78 27.59 -49.52
C LEU A 171 -27.29 27.70 -49.79
N SER A 172 -27.83 26.77 -50.58
CA SER A 172 -29.27 26.67 -50.80
C SER A 172 -29.99 26.30 -49.51
N HIS A 173 -31.11 26.95 -49.23
CA HIS A 173 -31.96 26.57 -48.10
C HIS A 173 -32.53 25.16 -48.30
N ALA A 174 -32.49 24.33 -47.27
CA ALA A 174 -33.08 23.00 -47.25
C ALA A 174 -34.09 22.93 -46.11
N ASP A 175 -35.38 22.89 -46.45
CA ASP A 175 -36.46 22.66 -45.50
C ASP A 175 -36.55 21.17 -45.16
N THR A 176 -36.15 20.79 -43.95
CA THR A 176 -36.31 19.42 -43.45
C THR A 176 -37.66 19.25 -42.78
N GLN A 177 -38.50 18.34 -43.30
CA GLN A 177 -39.78 17.96 -42.70
C GLN A 177 -39.65 16.58 -42.06
N GLU A 178 -39.76 16.52 -40.73
CA GLU A 178 -39.79 15.27 -39.97
C GLU A 178 -41.16 14.59 -40.16
N LYS A 179 -41.17 13.40 -40.75
CA LYS A 179 -42.39 12.59 -40.87
C LYS A 179 -42.55 11.77 -39.60
N ASN A 180 -43.52 12.13 -38.77
CA ASN A 180 -43.93 11.33 -37.61
C ASN A 180 -45.30 10.67 -37.88
N PRO A 181 -45.36 9.57 -38.65
CA PRO A 181 -46.62 8.89 -38.95
C PRO A 181 -47.20 8.27 -37.69
N LEU A 182 -48.51 8.42 -37.49
CA LEU A 182 -49.23 7.74 -36.41
C LEU A 182 -49.17 6.21 -36.61
N PRO A 183 -49.15 5.42 -35.51
CA PRO A 183 -49.14 3.97 -35.60
C PRO A 183 -50.39 3.47 -36.35
N PRO A 184 -50.25 2.40 -37.16
CA PRO A 184 -51.34 1.87 -37.96
C PRO A 184 -52.44 1.24 -37.07
N ALA A 185 -53.67 1.21 -37.58
CA ALA A 185 -54.82 0.71 -36.82
C ALA A 185 -54.64 -0.74 -36.36
N GLU A 186 -53.93 -1.59 -37.12
CA GLU A 186 -53.63 -2.97 -36.73
C GLU A 186 -52.75 -3.03 -35.47
N ALA A 187 -51.75 -2.15 -35.36
CA ALA A 187 -50.86 -2.10 -34.20
C ALA A 187 -51.64 -1.76 -32.93
N ILE A 188 -52.54 -0.77 -33.01
CA ILE A 188 -53.40 -0.35 -31.90
C ILE A 188 -54.36 -1.49 -31.50
N GLN A 189 -54.90 -2.23 -32.46
CA GLN A 189 -55.79 -3.37 -32.17
C GLN A 189 -55.04 -4.54 -31.53
N MET A 190 -53.83 -4.84 -31.98
CA MET A 190 -52.99 -5.87 -31.37
C MET A 190 -52.66 -5.50 -29.93
N GLU A 191 -52.26 -4.25 -29.67
CA GLU A 191 -51.96 -3.77 -28.32
C GLU A 191 -53.18 -3.87 -27.39
N LYS A 192 -54.37 -3.48 -27.86
CA LYS A 192 -55.62 -3.66 -27.10
C LYS A 192 -55.90 -5.13 -26.75
N LYS A 193 -55.64 -6.06 -27.67
CA LYS A 193 -55.84 -7.50 -27.42
C LYS A 193 -54.84 -8.02 -26.38
N ILE A 194 -53.58 -7.60 -26.46
CA ILE A 194 -52.55 -7.96 -25.48
C ILE A 194 -52.96 -7.45 -24.10
N GLU A 195 -53.39 -6.19 -24.01
CA GLU A 195 -53.79 -5.60 -22.73
C GLU A 195 -55.00 -6.31 -22.11
N GLN A 196 -55.99 -6.70 -22.93
CA GLN A 196 -57.11 -7.52 -22.48
C GLN A 196 -56.66 -8.90 -21.97
N HIS A 197 -55.72 -9.53 -22.66
CA HIS A 197 -55.19 -10.82 -22.24
C HIS A 197 -54.44 -10.73 -20.90
N ILE A 198 -53.60 -9.71 -20.73
CA ILE A 198 -52.86 -9.44 -19.49
C ILE A 198 -53.86 -9.20 -18.34
N LYS A 199 -54.86 -8.34 -18.53
CA LYS A 199 -55.90 -8.10 -17.51
C LYS A 199 -56.67 -9.39 -17.15
N GLY A 200 -56.88 -10.29 -18.11
CA GLY A 200 -57.49 -11.60 -17.84
C GLY A 200 -56.62 -12.48 -16.94
N ILE A 201 -55.30 -12.48 -17.15
CA ILE A 201 -54.34 -13.20 -16.31
C ILE A 201 -54.26 -12.57 -14.91
N GLU A 202 -54.13 -11.24 -14.83
CA GLU A 202 -54.01 -10.52 -13.55
C GLU A 202 -55.22 -10.73 -12.64
N ASN A 203 -56.43 -10.81 -13.23
CA ASN A 203 -57.67 -11.03 -12.48
C ASN A 203 -58.04 -12.51 -12.33
N PHE A 204 -57.18 -13.45 -12.75
CA PHE A 204 -57.46 -14.87 -12.66
C PHE A 204 -57.45 -15.35 -11.20
N LYS A 205 -58.60 -15.83 -10.72
CA LYS A 205 -58.72 -16.39 -9.37
C LYS A 205 -58.21 -17.83 -9.36
N LYS A 206 -57.04 -18.03 -8.77
CA LYS A 206 -56.43 -19.36 -8.61
C LYS A 206 -57.35 -20.34 -7.86
N ASP A 207 -58.16 -19.84 -6.94
CA ASP A 207 -59.08 -20.66 -6.14
C ASP A 207 -60.21 -21.29 -6.98
N ASP A 208 -60.48 -20.78 -8.19
CA ASP A 208 -61.45 -21.36 -9.12
C ASP A 208 -60.89 -22.59 -9.86
N LEU A 209 -59.59 -22.92 -9.70
CA LEU A 209 -59.00 -24.14 -10.24
C LEU A 209 -59.55 -25.37 -9.51
N LYS A 210 -60.17 -26.28 -10.28
CA LYS A 210 -60.60 -27.58 -9.76
C LYS A 210 -59.38 -28.37 -9.30
N HIS A 211 -59.49 -29.00 -8.13
CA HIS A 211 -58.46 -29.93 -7.66
C HIS A 211 -58.34 -31.09 -8.67
N ALA A 212 -57.10 -31.36 -9.10
CA ALA A 212 -56.77 -32.49 -9.95
C ALA A 212 -55.71 -33.34 -9.23
N GLU A 213 -56.06 -34.58 -8.91
CA GLU A 213 -55.13 -35.53 -8.30
C GLU A 213 -54.16 -36.04 -9.39
N THR A 214 -52.88 -35.66 -9.27
CA THR A 214 -51.83 -36.12 -10.17
C THR A 214 -51.26 -37.45 -9.70
N GLN A 215 -51.48 -38.53 -10.44
CA GLN A 215 -50.81 -39.81 -10.19
C GLN A 215 -49.41 -39.82 -10.81
N ILE A 216 -48.38 -39.71 -9.98
CA ILE A 216 -46.99 -39.89 -10.39
C ILE A 216 -46.69 -41.39 -10.33
N ARG A 217 -46.53 -42.03 -11.49
CA ARG A 217 -46.08 -43.42 -11.57
C ARG A 217 -44.55 -43.46 -11.56
N GLU A 218 -43.95 -43.53 -10.38
CA GLU A 218 -42.55 -43.91 -10.24
C GLU A 218 -42.43 -45.42 -10.47
N ARG A 219 -42.13 -45.84 -11.71
CA ARG A 219 -41.66 -47.20 -11.96
C ARG A 219 -40.15 -47.21 -11.78
N LEU A 220 -39.65 -48.14 -10.96
CA LEU A 220 -38.21 -48.43 -10.93
C LEU A 220 -37.76 -48.84 -12.35
N PRO A 221 -36.57 -48.42 -12.80
CA PRO A 221 -36.03 -48.83 -14.10
C PRO A 221 -36.05 -50.36 -14.22
N SER A 222 -36.57 -50.86 -15.35
CA SER A 222 -36.57 -52.29 -15.65
C SER A 222 -35.16 -52.78 -15.97
N LYS A 223 -34.93 -54.10 -15.95
CA LYS A 223 -33.64 -54.68 -16.40
C LYS A 223 -33.31 -54.29 -17.85
N GLU A 224 -34.32 -54.07 -18.68
CA GLU A 224 -34.15 -53.59 -20.06
C GLU A 224 -33.70 -52.13 -20.08
N ASP A 225 -34.30 -51.27 -19.25
CA ASP A 225 -33.87 -49.86 -19.10
C ASP A 225 -32.39 -49.78 -18.66
N ILE A 226 -31.98 -50.63 -17.71
CA ILE A 226 -30.59 -50.71 -17.22
C ILE A 226 -29.65 -51.31 -18.28
N ALA A 227 -30.10 -52.32 -19.03
CA ALA A 227 -29.29 -52.92 -20.09
C ALA A 227 -29.07 -51.96 -21.26
N LEU A 228 -30.08 -51.17 -21.63
CA LEU A 228 -29.96 -50.14 -22.66
C LEU A 228 -28.96 -49.05 -22.24
N GLU A 229 -29.01 -48.62 -20.97
CA GLU A 229 -28.08 -47.64 -20.41
C GLU A 229 -26.63 -48.19 -20.35
N LYS A 230 -26.45 -49.46 -19.99
CA LYS A 230 -25.11 -50.08 -20.01
C LYS A 230 -24.57 -50.28 -21.43
N ALA A 231 -25.43 -50.59 -22.41
CA ALA A 231 -25.03 -50.73 -23.81
C ALA A 231 -24.72 -49.38 -24.49
N SER A 232 -25.30 -48.29 -24.03
CA SER A 232 -25.02 -46.93 -24.55
C SER A 232 -23.81 -46.26 -23.89
N GLY A 233 -23.28 -46.81 -22.79
CA GLY A 233 -22.13 -46.27 -22.05
C GLY A 233 -20.74 -46.76 -22.47
N ASP A 234 -20.62 -47.76 -23.36
CA ASP A 234 -19.34 -48.35 -23.82
C ASP A 234 -18.95 -47.93 -25.26
N LYS A 235 -19.25 -46.67 -25.64
CA LYS A 235 -18.71 -46.01 -26.85
C LYS A 235 -18.08 -44.67 -26.53
#